data_AF-A0A7Y5DI91-F1
#
_entry.id   AF-A0A7Y5DI91-F1
#
_cell.length_a   1.000
_cell.length_b   1.000
_cell.length_c   1.000
_cell.angle_alpha   90.00
_cell.angle_beta   90.00
_cell.angle_gamma   90.00
#
_symmetry.space_group_name_H-M   'P 1'
#
loop_
_entity.id
_entity.type
_entity.pdbx_description
1 polymer ?
#
loop_
_entity_poly.entity_id
_entity_poly.type
_entity_poly.pdbx_seq_one_letter_code
_entity_poly.pdbx_strand_id
1 'polypeptide(L)'
;MAQTLIEHAQRQPLQPSKLMFDYDAYGSKVSVVEGLRGKSGTLLVQKLRVQALGASEEHMLMAAVDSSGNTHDQTIAEKLLNMPARAITLPRLHSLPAQAALPDVQPIAEQNMLDFAAANVSVPAILEAEISKQRSRILSELETRNLSFFAQETDKLDSWADDLKVGLEREIKELDRQIKEARTKSKGAATLAEKLAVQKEQRDLEGNRDRKRRELFQRQDEIQTRRDNLIDELETQLSQQVTVQPLFACEWEVA
;
A
#
# COMPACT_ATOMS: atom_id res chain seq x y z
N MET A 1 -16.66 -7.84 12.66
CA MET A 1 -17.23 -9.17 12.33
C MET A 1 -16.55 -9.83 11.13
N ALA A 2 -16.27 -9.12 10.02
CA ALA A 2 -15.53 -9.69 8.88
C ALA A 2 -14.05 -10.03 9.20
N GLN A 3 -13.35 -9.18 9.95
CA GLN A 3 -11.93 -9.36 10.26
C GLN A 3 -11.65 -10.60 11.13
N THR A 4 -12.54 -10.87 12.09
CA THR A 4 -12.52 -12.10 12.92
C THR A 4 -12.74 -13.37 12.11
N LEU A 5 -13.54 -13.33 11.03
CA LEU A 5 -13.75 -14.47 10.13
C LEU A 5 -12.50 -14.74 9.27
N ILE A 6 -11.84 -13.68 8.79
CA ILE A 6 -10.59 -13.77 8.03
C ILE A 6 -9.45 -14.32 8.90
N GLU A 7 -9.31 -13.82 10.13
CA GLU A 7 -8.30 -14.33 11.07
C GLU A 7 -8.56 -15.80 11.45
N HIS A 8 -9.83 -16.18 11.62
CA HIS A 8 -10.19 -17.58 11.89
C HIS A 8 -9.86 -18.48 10.69
N ALA A 9 -10.19 -18.04 9.47
CA ALA A 9 -9.89 -18.78 8.24
C ALA A 9 -8.38 -18.94 8.01
N GLN A 10 -7.58 -17.90 8.29
CA GLN A 10 -6.11 -17.95 8.16
C GLN A 10 -5.43 -18.91 9.14
N ARG A 11 -6.09 -19.26 10.26
CA ARG A 11 -5.54 -20.16 11.28
C ARG A 11 -6.01 -21.61 11.14
N GLN A 12 -6.90 -21.91 10.19
CA GLN A 12 -7.36 -23.28 10.02
C GLN A 12 -6.30 -24.15 9.34
N PRO A 13 -5.98 -25.33 9.91
CA PRO A 13 -5.13 -26.30 9.24
C PRO A 13 -5.87 -26.86 8.02
N LEU A 14 -5.39 -26.53 6.82
CA LEU A 14 -5.95 -27.06 5.58
C LEU A 14 -5.45 -28.48 5.34
N GLN A 15 -6.37 -29.43 5.20
CA GLN A 15 -6.03 -30.77 4.71
C GLN A 15 -5.83 -30.71 3.21
N PRO A 16 -4.87 -31.47 2.64
CA PRO A 16 -4.69 -31.53 1.20
C PRO A 16 -5.99 -31.96 0.51
N SER A 17 -6.55 -31.06 -0.28
CA SER A 17 -7.87 -31.23 -0.87
C SER A 17 -7.86 -30.68 -2.29
N LYS A 18 -8.57 -31.37 -3.18
CA LYS A 18 -8.88 -30.92 -4.53
C LYS A 18 -10.20 -30.16 -4.51
N LEU A 19 -10.23 -28.96 -5.09
CA LEU A 19 -11.46 -28.18 -5.23
C LEU A 19 -12.18 -28.58 -6.51
N MET A 20 -13.40 -29.06 -6.39
CA MET A 20 -14.27 -29.33 -7.53
C MET A 20 -15.30 -28.21 -7.64
N PHE A 21 -15.17 -27.39 -8.68
CA PHE A 21 -16.05 -26.27 -8.96
C PHE A 21 -17.24 -26.74 -9.78
N ASP A 22 -18.45 -26.41 -9.32
CA ASP A 22 -19.70 -26.73 -10.02
C ASP A 22 -20.13 -25.52 -10.85
N TYR A 23 -19.88 -25.56 -12.17
CA TYR A 23 -20.23 -24.45 -13.06
C TYR A 23 -21.75 -24.27 -13.17
N ASP A 24 -22.49 -25.37 -13.27
CA ASP A 24 -23.94 -25.37 -13.47
C ASP A 24 -24.70 -24.84 -12.23
N ALA A 25 -24.09 -24.91 -11.03
CA ALA A 25 -24.68 -24.39 -9.79
C ALA A 25 -24.53 -22.87 -9.63
N TYR A 26 -23.68 -22.21 -10.40
CA TYR A 26 -23.44 -20.76 -10.31
C TYR A 26 -24.58 -19.92 -10.94
N GLY A 27 -25.34 -20.50 -11.87
CA GLY A 27 -26.55 -19.88 -12.46
C GLY A 27 -26.32 -18.67 -13.37
N SER A 28 -25.08 -18.20 -13.56
CA SER A 28 -24.70 -17.11 -14.48
C SER A 28 -23.59 -17.57 -15.42
N LYS A 29 -23.68 -17.21 -16.72
CA LYS A 29 -22.65 -17.59 -17.69
C LYS A 29 -21.39 -16.77 -17.49
N VAL A 30 -20.29 -17.43 -17.14
CA VAL A 30 -18.95 -16.85 -17.13
C VAL A 30 -18.17 -17.48 -18.26
N SER A 31 -18.17 -16.86 -19.45
CA SER A 31 -17.56 -17.43 -20.66
C SER A 31 -16.09 -17.83 -20.49
N VAL A 32 -15.37 -17.17 -19.58
CA VAL A 32 -13.97 -17.47 -19.29
C VAL A 32 -13.81 -18.79 -18.52
N VAL A 33 -14.78 -19.13 -17.68
CA VAL A 33 -14.82 -20.39 -16.94
C VAL A 33 -15.45 -21.50 -17.78
N GLU A 34 -16.41 -21.17 -18.64
CA GLU A 34 -17.03 -22.16 -19.54
C GLU A 34 -15.97 -22.90 -20.39
N GLY A 35 -14.91 -22.19 -20.81
CA GLY A 35 -13.77 -22.78 -21.50
C GLY A 35 -12.81 -23.62 -20.62
N LEU A 36 -13.01 -23.59 -19.30
CA LEU A 36 -12.31 -24.42 -18.31
C LEU A 36 -13.12 -25.65 -17.89
N ARG A 37 -14.35 -25.80 -18.37
CA ARG A 37 -15.19 -26.97 -18.06
C ARG A 37 -14.50 -28.27 -18.48
N GLY A 38 -14.46 -29.24 -17.57
CA GLY A 38 -13.75 -30.52 -17.75
C GLY A 38 -12.23 -30.42 -17.63
N LYS A 39 -11.67 -29.24 -17.35
CA LYS A 39 -10.24 -29.08 -17.07
C LYS A 39 -9.96 -29.18 -15.59
N SER A 40 -8.77 -29.65 -15.28
CA SER A 40 -8.18 -29.63 -13.94
C SER A 40 -6.85 -28.88 -13.95
N GLY A 41 -6.38 -28.45 -12.79
CA GLY A 41 -5.15 -27.69 -12.69
C GLY A 41 -4.70 -27.44 -11.26
N THR A 42 -3.70 -26.57 -11.11
CA THR A 42 -3.21 -26.08 -9.81
C THR A 42 -3.55 -24.60 -9.66
N LEU A 43 -3.93 -24.18 -8.46
CA LEU A 43 -4.19 -22.79 -8.10
C LEU A 43 -3.36 -22.43 -6.87
N LEU A 44 -2.79 -21.22 -6.88
CA LEU A 44 -2.00 -20.68 -5.79
C LEU A 44 -2.58 -19.33 -5.36
N VAL A 45 -2.73 -19.16 -4.04
CA VAL A 45 -3.16 -17.91 -3.42
C VAL A 45 -2.13 -17.45 -2.39
N GLN A 46 -1.67 -16.22 -2.52
CA GLN A 46 -0.79 -15.55 -1.56
C GLN A 46 -1.37 -14.21 -1.16
N LYS A 47 -1.14 -13.79 0.08
CA LYS A 47 -1.46 -12.45 0.56
C LYS A 47 -0.17 -11.62 0.54
N LEU A 48 -0.19 -10.52 -0.21
CA LEU A 48 0.85 -9.50 -0.23
C LEU A 48 0.42 -8.38 0.72
N ARG A 49 1.23 -8.13 1.74
CA ARG A 49 1.07 -6.96 2.60
C ARG A 49 2.20 -5.97 2.32
N VAL A 50 1.83 -4.75 2.01
CA VAL A 50 2.74 -3.63 1.75
C VAL A 50 2.47 -2.55 2.78
N GLN A 51 3.47 -2.22 3.59
CA GLN A 51 3.36 -1.15 4.59
C GLN A 51 4.13 0.09 4.10
N ALA A 52 3.42 1.21 3.96
CA ALA A 52 3.95 2.51 3.53
C ALA A 52 3.14 3.66 4.15
N LEU A 53 3.76 4.80 4.50
CA LEU A 53 3.08 6.00 5.04
C LEU A 53 2.17 5.75 6.27
N GLY A 54 2.55 4.81 7.14
CA GLY A 54 1.70 4.43 8.28
C GLY A 54 0.38 3.73 7.89
N ALA A 55 0.17 3.45 6.60
CA ALA A 55 -0.90 2.65 6.07
C ALA A 55 -0.38 1.25 5.69
N SER A 56 -1.28 0.27 5.74
CA SER A 56 -1.02 -1.08 5.25
C SER A 56 -1.99 -1.36 4.11
N GLU A 57 -1.46 -1.59 2.92
CA GLU A 57 -2.23 -2.08 1.77
C GLU A 57 -2.06 -3.60 1.69
N GLU A 58 -3.18 -4.31 1.63
CA GLU A 58 -3.20 -5.77 1.48
C GLU A 58 -3.80 -6.13 0.12
N HIS A 59 -3.09 -7.00 -0.61
CA HIS A 59 -3.50 -7.51 -1.90
C HIS A 59 -3.51 -9.03 -1.86
N MET A 60 -4.51 -9.65 -2.48
CA MET A 60 -4.46 -11.08 -2.79
C MET A 60 -3.83 -11.27 -4.15
N LEU A 61 -2.82 -12.13 -4.22
CA LEU A 61 -2.19 -12.60 -5.45
C LEU A 61 -2.74 -13.99 -5.72
N MET A 62 -3.32 -14.18 -6.90
CA MET A 62 -3.95 -15.44 -7.29
C MET A 62 -3.56 -15.76 -8.72
N ALA A 63 -3.25 -17.02 -8.95
CA ALA A 63 -3.02 -17.53 -10.29
C ALA A 63 -3.46 -18.99 -10.33
N ALA A 64 -3.87 -19.43 -11.52
CA ALA A 64 -4.15 -20.84 -11.78
C ALA A 64 -3.41 -21.30 -13.03
N VAL A 65 -3.12 -22.59 -13.11
CA VAL A 65 -2.57 -23.22 -14.30
C VAL A 65 -3.38 -24.48 -14.58
N ASP A 66 -3.81 -24.68 -15.82
CA ASP A 66 -4.51 -25.89 -16.22
C ASP A 66 -3.54 -27.06 -16.49
N SER A 67 -4.06 -28.28 -16.61
CA SER A 67 -3.29 -29.50 -16.90
C SER A 67 -2.61 -29.46 -18.28
N SER A 68 -2.97 -28.51 -19.14
CA SER A 68 -2.33 -28.26 -20.43
C SER A 68 -1.17 -27.27 -20.33
N GLY A 69 -0.88 -26.73 -19.14
CA GLY A 69 0.18 -25.75 -18.90
C GLY A 69 -0.22 -24.31 -19.21
N ASN A 70 -1.49 -24.04 -19.50
CA ASN A 70 -1.98 -22.67 -19.73
C ASN A 70 -2.10 -21.95 -18.38
N THR A 71 -1.50 -20.77 -18.30
CA THR A 71 -1.60 -19.93 -17.09
C THR A 71 -2.81 -19.01 -17.18
N HIS A 72 -3.51 -18.90 -16.07
CA HIS A 72 -4.67 -18.06 -15.85
C HIS A 72 -4.31 -16.98 -14.83
N ASP A 73 -4.64 -15.73 -15.18
CA ASP A 73 -4.35 -14.55 -14.38
C ASP A 73 -5.23 -14.50 -13.10
N GLN A 74 -4.99 -13.47 -12.29
CA GLN A 74 -5.75 -13.20 -11.08
C GLN A 74 -7.26 -13.11 -11.33
N THR A 75 -7.68 -12.44 -12.40
CA THR A 75 -9.11 -12.25 -12.71
C THR A 75 -9.83 -13.58 -12.92
N ILE A 76 -9.19 -14.51 -13.62
CA ILE A 76 -9.74 -15.83 -13.88
C ILE A 76 -9.73 -16.68 -12.62
N ALA A 77 -8.63 -16.66 -11.86
CA ALA A 77 -8.53 -17.37 -10.59
C ALA A 77 -9.56 -16.89 -9.55
N GLU A 78 -9.82 -15.57 -9.48
CA GLU A 78 -10.88 -14.99 -8.63
C GLU A 78 -12.27 -15.45 -9.07
N LYS A 79 -12.55 -15.43 -10.37
CA LYS A 79 -13.82 -15.93 -10.90
C LYS A 79 -14.00 -17.42 -10.60
N LEU A 80 -12.91 -18.19 -10.68
CA LEU A 80 -12.90 -19.60 -10.30
C LEU A 80 -13.29 -19.78 -8.84
N LEU A 81 -12.62 -19.07 -7.93
CA LEU A 81 -12.86 -19.14 -6.48
C LEU A 81 -14.24 -18.60 -6.04
N ASN A 82 -14.85 -17.72 -6.83
CA ASN A 82 -16.20 -17.20 -6.55
C ASN A 82 -17.31 -18.19 -6.92
N MET A 83 -17.01 -19.30 -7.59
CA MET A 83 -18.00 -20.32 -7.88
C MET A 83 -18.19 -21.28 -6.71
N PRO A 84 -19.38 -21.93 -6.61
CA PRO A 84 -19.62 -22.98 -5.66
C PRO A 84 -18.59 -24.09 -5.87
N ALA A 85 -17.79 -24.35 -4.83
CA ALA A 85 -16.77 -25.36 -4.86
C ALA A 85 -17.02 -26.37 -3.73
N ARG A 86 -16.79 -27.64 -4.04
CA ARG A 86 -16.73 -28.70 -3.04
C ARG A 86 -15.28 -29.13 -2.86
N ALA A 87 -14.79 -29.03 -1.64
CA ALA A 87 -13.49 -29.61 -1.29
C ALA A 87 -13.62 -31.13 -1.19
N ILE A 88 -12.83 -31.83 -2.01
CA ILE A 88 -12.66 -33.27 -1.97
C ILE A 88 -11.30 -33.52 -1.34
N THR A 89 -11.27 -34.08 -0.13
CA THR A 89 -10.01 -34.43 0.52
C THR A 89 -9.27 -35.45 -0.33
N LEU A 90 -8.01 -35.15 -0.66
CA LEU A 90 -7.18 -36.07 -1.42
C LEU A 90 -6.81 -37.25 -0.49
N PRO A 91 -6.97 -38.51 -0.92
CA PRO A 91 -6.59 -39.65 -0.12
C PRO A 91 -5.08 -39.60 0.12
N ARG A 92 -4.65 -39.74 1.37
CA ARG A 92 -3.23 -39.94 1.70
C ARG A 92 -2.76 -41.20 0.98
N LEU A 93 -1.73 -41.10 0.14
CA LEU A 93 -1.23 -42.25 -0.62
C LEU A 93 -0.57 -43.35 0.25
N HIS A 94 -0.53 -43.21 1.58
CA HIS A 94 -0.02 -44.24 2.49
C HIS A 94 -0.89 -44.35 3.75
N SER A 95 -1.78 -45.35 3.78
CA SER A 95 -2.02 -46.15 4.98
C SER A 95 -1.51 -47.57 4.71
N LEU A 96 -0.22 -47.72 4.43
CA LEU A 96 0.39 -49.04 4.57
C LEU A 96 0.37 -49.39 6.07
N PRO A 97 -0.11 -50.58 6.47
CA PRO A 97 0.10 -51.02 7.84
C PRO A 97 1.60 -50.92 8.11
N ALA A 98 1.97 -50.39 9.28
CA ALA A 98 3.34 -50.28 9.74
C ALA A 98 4.14 -51.48 9.21
N GLN A 99 5.05 -51.23 8.25
CA GLN A 99 5.93 -52.27 7.76
C GLN A 99 6.58 -52.87 9.02
N ALA A 100 6.41 -54.18 9.20
CA ALA A 100 7.03 -54.90 10.30
C ALA A 100 8.50 -54.47 10.33
N ALA A 101 8.91 -53.89 11.46
CA ALA A 101 10.21 -53.26 11.61
C ALA A 101 11.29 -54.19 11.04
N LEU A 102 11.97 -53.73 9.99
CA LEU A 102 13.19 -54.37 9.53
C LEU A 102 14.18 -54.33 10.71
N PRO A 103 14.71 -55.47 11.16
CA PRO A 103 15.71 -55.46 12.21
C PRO A 103 17.00 -54.88 11.63
N ASP A 104 17.54 -53.90 12.35
CA ASP A 104 18.91 -53.40 12.26
C ASP A 104 19.35 -52.63 11.00
N VAL A 105 18.91 -51.37 10.90
CA VAL A 105 19.77 -50.25 10.40
C VAL A 105 19.47 -48.98 11.22
N GLN A 106 20.48 -48.44 11.91
CA GLN A 106 20.45 -47.16 12.66
C GLN A 106 20.45 -45.93 11.72
N PRO A 107 20.25 -44.67 12.19
CA PRO A 107 19.23 -44.11 13.07
C PRO A 107 18.21 -43.27 12.25
N ILE A 108 16.91 -43.54 12.42
CA ILE A 108 15.78 -42.95 11.66
C ILE A 108 15.51 -41.45 12.03
N ALA A 109 16.38 -40.81 12.82
CA ALA A 109 16.10 -39.49 13.40
C ALA A 109 16.07 -38.34 12.38
N GLU A 110 16.80 -38.43 11.26
CA GLU A 110 16.82 -37.36 10.24
C GLU A 110 15.82 -37.57 9.10
N GLN A 111 15.33 -38.79 8.88
CA GLN A 111 14.29 -39.08 7.88
C GLN A 111 12.87 -38.75 8.38
N ASN A 112 12.67 -38.64 9.69
CA ASN A 112 11.38 -38.33 10.32
C ASN A 112 11.01 -36.83 10.35
N MET A 113 11.81 -35.96 9.75
CA MET A 113 11.52 -34.52 9.63
C MET A 113 10.77 -34.16 8.34
N LEU A 114 10.64 -35.10 7.40
CA LEU A 114 9.91 -34.91 6.15
C LEU A 114 8.55 -35.61 6.26
N ASP A 115 7.48 -34.83 6.36
CA ASP A 115 6.12 -35.35 6.28
C ASP A 115 5.79 -35.71 4.81
N PHE A 116 6.23 -36.90 4.38
CA PHE A 116 5.89 -37.46 3.05
C PHE A 116 4.39 -37.75 2.88
N ALA A 117 3.58 -37.62 3.94
CA ALA A 117 2.13 -37.81 3.91
C ALA A 117 1.34 -36.50 3.77
N ALA A 118 2.00 -35.34 3.91
CA ALA A 118 1.42 -34.07 3.50
C ALA A 118 1.34 -34.06 1.96
N ALA A 119 0.14 -34.09 1.40
CA ALA A 119 -0.03 -33.88 -0.03
C ALA A 119 0.36 -32.43 -0.34
N ASN A 120 1.65 -32.26 -0.67
CA ASN A 120 2.21 -31.02 -1.12
C ASN A 120 1.82 -30.86 -2.58
N VAL A 121 0.92 -29.93 -2.86
CA VAL A 121 0.60 -29.58 -4.25
C VAL A 121 1.85 -28.92 -4.82
N SER A 122 2.55 -29.60 -5.72
CA SER A 122 3.74 -29.06 -6.37
C SER A 122 3.32 -27.83 -7.17
N VAL A 123 3.66 -26.65 -6.67
CA VAL A 123 3.41 -25.38 -7.36
C VAL A 123 4.29 -25.34 -8.61
N PRO A 124 3.72 -25.30 -9.82
CA PRO A 124 4.52 -25.24 -11.04
C PRO A 124 5.28 -23.91 -11.10
N ALA A 125 6.53 -23.92 -11.60
CA ALA A 125 7.36 -22.72 -11.71
C ALA A 125 6.69 -21.59 -12.53
N ILE A 126 5.85 -21.97 -13.50
CA ILE A 126 5.06 -21.03 -14.31
C ILE A 126 4.07 -20.24 -13.43
N LEU A 127 3.50 -20.90 -12.42
CA LEU A 127 2.55 -20.29 -11.49
C LEU A 127 3.26 -19.32 -10.54
N GLU A 128 4.44 -19.69 -10.04
CA GLU A 128 5.30 -18.80 -9.25
C GLU A 128 5.75 -17.58 -10.04
N ALA A 129 6.06 -17.75 -11.33
CA ALA A 129 6.42 -16.66 -12.22
C ALA A 129 5.25 -15.68 -12.42
N GLU A 130 4.03 -16.17 -12.60
CA GLU A 130 2.85 -15.31 -12.75
C GLU A 130 2.53 -14.55 -11.44
N ILE A 131 2.60 -15.20 -10.28
CA ILE A 131 2.44 -14.54 -8.98
C ILE A 131 3.54 -13.48 -8.76
N SER A 132 4.78 -13.78 -9.14
CA SER A 132 5.90 -12.82 -9.05
C SER A 132 5.70 -11.61 -9.96
N LYS A 133 5.16 -11.83 -11.16
CA LYS A 133 4.80 -10.77 -12.11
C LYS A 133 3.68 -9.88 -11.56
N GLN A 134 2.62 -10.47 -10.98
CA GLN A 134 1.56 -9.72 -10.32
C GLN A 134 2.09 -8.88 -9.16
N ARG A 135 2.95 -9.47 -8.31
CA ARG A 135 3.62 -8.75 -7.22
C ARG A 135 4.41 -7.56 -7.73
N SER A 136 5.26 -7.76 -8.74
CA SER A 136 6.07 -6.68 -9.32
C SER A 136 5.21 -5.56 -9.90
N ARG A 137 4.09 -5.89 -10.55
CA ARG A 137 3.13 -4.92 -11.07
C ARG A 137 2.53 -4.08 -9.95
N ILE A 138 2.02 -4.71 -8.88
CA ILE A 138 1.42 -3.99 -7.75
C ILE A 138 2.45 -3.07 -7.11
N LEU A 139 3.67 -3.55 -6.85
CA LEU A 139 4.72 -2.72 -6.26
C LEU A 139 5.07 -1.52 -7.14
N SER A 140 5.16 -1.71 -8.46
CA SER A 140 5.43 -0.61 -9.40
C SER A 140 4.29 0.40 -9.51
N GLU A 141 3.03 -0.06 -9.47
CA GLU A 141 1.86 0.81 -9.45
C GLU A 141 1.79 1.63 -8.15
N LEU A 142 2.09 1.00 -7.01
CA LEU A 142 2.18 1.69 -5.71
C LEU A 142 3.32 2.72 -5.71
N GLU A 143 4.50 2.37 -6.20
CA GLU A 143 5.64 3.28 -6.32
C GLU A 143 5.29 4.49 -7.20
N THR A 144 4.65 4.26 -8.34
CA THR A 144 4.21 5.35 -9.24
C THR A 144 3.18 6.26 -8.58
N ARG A 145 2.19 5.68 -7.89
CA ARG A 145 1.17 6.44 -7.14
C ARG A 145 1.81 7.26 -6.02
N ASN A 146 2.74 6.67 -5.28
CA ASN A 146 3.48 7.33 -4.23
C ASN A 146 4.28 8.51 -4.79
N LEU A 147 5.13 8.28 -5.80
CA LEU A 147 5.90 9.34 -6.45
C LEU A 147 5.03 10.51 -6.91
N SER A 148 3.88 10.22 -7.54
CA SER A 148 2.94 11.27 -7.96
C SER A 148 2.36 12.04 -6.77
N PHE A 149 2.08 11.38 -5.64
CA PHE A 149 1.60 12.03 -4.43
C PHE A 149 2.67 12.97 -3.85
N PHE A 150 3.93 12.52 -3.72
CA PHE A 150 5.03 13.35 -3.24
C PHE A 150 5.33 14.54 -4.14
N ALA A 151 5.33 14.34 -5.46
CA ALA A 151 5.53 15.43 -6.41
C ALA A 151 4.45 16.50 -6.24
N GLN A 152 3.19 16.10 -6.16
CA GLN A 152 2.08 17.04 -5.95
C GLN A 152 2.17 17.77 -4.61
N GLU A 153 2.53 17.08 -3.53
CA GLU A 153 2.62 17.70 -2.21
C GLU A 153 3.80 18.68 -2.13
N THR A 154 4.93 18.35 -2.77
CA THR A 154 6.08 19.25 -2.92
C THR A 154 5.69 20.49 -3.73
N ASP A 155 5.08 20.32 -4.90
CA ASP A 155 4.65 21.43 -5.76
C ASP A 155 3.67 22.37 -5.05
N LYS A 156 2.75 21.81 -4.24
CA LYS A 156 1.82 22.60 -3.43
C LYS A 156 2.55 23.41 -2.36
N LEU A 157 3.49 22.79 -1.64
CA LEU A 157 4.28 23.48 -0.61
C LEU A 157 5.11 24.60 -1.21
N ASP A 158 5.70 24.38 -2.38
CA ASP A 158 6.50 25.39 -3.09
C ASP A 158 5.63 26.56 -3.57
N SER A 159 4.51 26.26 -4.23
CA SER A 159 3.56 27.29 -4.68
C SER A 159 3.01 28.10 -3.50
N TRP A 160 2.65 27.42 -2.41
CA TRP A 160 2.18 28.07 -1.19
C TRP A 160 3.26 28.95 -0.54
N ALA A 161 4.51 28.50 -0.55
CA ALA A 161 5.65 29.28 -0.05
C ALA A 161 5.85 30.57 -0.83
N ASP A 162 5.85 30.48 -2.15
CA ASP A 162 6.04 31.62 -3.04
C ASP A 162 4.91 32.64 -2.89
N ASP A 163 3.65 32.18 -2.90
CA ASP A 163 2.48 33.05 -2.75
C ASP A 163 2.48 33.78 -1.40
N LEU A 164 2.74 33.04 -0.32
CA LEU A 164 2.76 33.59 1.03
C LEU A 164 3.89 34.59 1.23
N LYS A 165 5.09 34.26 0.73
CA LYS A 165 6.26 35.12 0.77
C LYS A 165 6.01 36.41 0.00
N VAL A 166 5.56 36.32 -1.25
CA VAL A 166 5.28 37.50 -2.08
C VAL A 166 4.17 38.36 -1.45
N GLY A 167 3.13 37.75 -0.87
CA GLY A 167 2.08 38.46 -0.16
C GLY A 167 2.61 39.28 1.03
N LEU A 168 3.35 38.64 1.93
CA LEU A 168 3.91 39.29 3.11
C LEU A 168 4.99 40.33 2.76
N GLU A 169 5.84 40.07 1.77
CA GLU A 169 6.84 41.04 1.28
C GLU A 169 6.17 42.30 0.71
N ARG A 170 5.06 42.15 -0.03
CA ARG A 170 4.27 43.28 -0.53
C ARG A 170 3.66 44.08 0.61
N GLU A 171 3.07 43.43 1.61
CA GLU A 171 2.51 44.10 2.79
C GLU A 171 3.59 44.86 3.58
N ILE A 172 4.76 44.26 3.79
CA ILE A 172 5.89 44.91 4.48
C ILE A 172 6.36 46.14 3.69
N LYS A 173 6.47 46.02 2.35
CA LYS A 173 6.89 47.13 1.48
C LYS A 173 5.88 48.28 1.50
N GLU A 174 4.59 47.97 1.55
CA GLU A 174 3.53 48.98 1.67
C GLU A 174 3.57 49.68 3.03
N LEU A 175 3.81 48.94 4.13
CA LEU A 175 4.01 49.54 5.45
C LEU A 175 5.25 50.45 5.48
N ASP A 176 6.37 50.04 4.88
CA ASP A 176 7.56 50.89 4.77
C ASP A 176 7.29 52.18 3.95
N ARG A 177 6.44 52.10 2.92
CA ARG A 177 5.96 53.27 2.17
C ARG A 177 5.14 54.21 3.06
N GLN A 178 4.16 53.68 3.80
CA GLN A 178 3.33 54.47 4.72
C GLN A 178 4.13 55.11 5.86
N ILE A 179 5.13 54.40 6.41
CA ILE A 179 6.07 54.96 7.41
C ILE A 179 6.82 56.16 6.84
N LYS A 180 7.28 56.09 5.58
CA LYS A 180 7.97 57.20 4.90
C LYS A 180 7.04 58.39 4.67
N GLU A 181 5.78 58.15 4.34
CA GLU A 181 4.76 59.19 4.21
C GLU A 181 4.46 59.86 5.56
N ALA A 182 4.25 59.08 6.62
CA ALA A 182 4.05 59.58 7.97
C ALA A 182 5.25 60.44 8.43
N ARG A 183 6.49 60.00 8.19
CA ARG A 183 7.70 60.80 8.45
C ARG A 183 7.72 62.13 7.69
N THR A 184 7.19 62.15 6.47
CA THR A 184 7.13 63.36 5.65
C THR A 184 6.03 64.31 6.17
N LYS A 185 4.84 63.80 6.50
CA LYS A 185 3.76 64.56 7.16
C LYS A 185 4.22 65.17 8.48
N SER A 186 4.95 64.41 9.30
CA SER A 186 5.48 64.87 10.59
C SER A 186 6.42 66.06 10.46
N LYS A 187 7.21 66.13 9.37
CA LYS A 187 8.10 67.27 9.08
C LYS A 187 7.33 68.55 8.71
N GLY A 188 6.14 68.42 8.13
CA GLY A 188 5.28 69.53 7.69
C GLY A 188 4.22 69.97 8.71
N ALA A 189 4.11 69.30 9.86
CA ALA A 189 3.09 69.58 10.87
C ALA A 189 3.25 70.99 11.47
N ALA A 190 2.16 71.75 11.51
CA ALA A 190 2.15 73.13 11.99
C ALA A 190 2.00 73.23 13.52
N THR A 191 1.50 72.17 14.16
CA THR A 191 1.24 72.14 15.61
C THR A 191 1.88 70.93 16.29
N LEU A 192 2.18 71.06 17.58
CA LEU A 192 2.68 69.95 18.40
C LEU A 192 1.67 68.79 18.49
N ALA A 193 0.37 69.11 18.53
CA ALA A 193 -0.70 68.11 18.57
C ALA A 193 -0.74 67.27 17.29
N GLU A 194 -0.63 67.91 16.12
CA GLU A 194 -0.54 67.24 14.82
C GLU A 194 0.74 66.40 14.72
N LYS A 195 1.88 66.93 15.17
CA LYS A 195 3.14 66.20 15.19
C LYS A 195 3.06 64.94 16.06
N LEU A 196 2.44 65.04 17.24
CA LEU A 196 2.22 63.92 18.14
C LEU A 196 1.29 62.85 17.54
N ALA A 197 0.22 63.26 16.84
CA ALA A 197 -0.68 62.34 16.16
C ALA A 197 0.03 61.52 15.09
N VAL A 198 0.81 62.19 14.22
CA VAL A 198 1.59 61.51 13.16
C VAL A 198 2.68 60.62 13.77
N GLN A 199 3.30 61.00 14.90
CA GLN A 199 4.30 60.16 15.56
C GLN A 199 3.69 58.87 16.15
N LYS A 200 2.45 58.95 16.68
CA LYS A 200 1.70 57.76 17.13
C LYS A 200 1.38 56.84 15.97
N GLU A 201 0.86 57.39 14.87
CA GLU A 201 0.58 56.63 13.64
C GLU A 201 1.85 55.95 13.11
N GLN A 202 2.98 56.67 13.06
CA GLN A 202 4.26 56.08 12.66
C GLN A 202 4.68 54.91 13.55
N ARG A 203 4.54 55.03 14.88
CA ARG A 203 4.86 53.95 15.83
C ARG A 203 4.01 52.71 15.58
N ASP A 204 2.72 52.90 15.31
CA ASP A 204 1.78 51.81 15.08
C ASP A 204 2.08 51.10 13.75
N LEU A 205 2.41 51.85 12.69
CA LEU A 205 2.86 51.30 11.41
C LEU A 205 4.17 50.50 11.55
N GLU A 206 5.15 51.04 12.29
CA GLU A 206 6.42 50.33 12.59
C GLU A 206 6.17 49.03 13.37
N GLY A 207 5.27 49.06 14.36
CA GLY A 207 4.86 47.87 15.12
C GLY A 207 4.18 46.80 14.24
N ASN A 208 3.33 47.22 13.30
CA ASN A 208 2.69 46.31 12.34
C ASN A 208 3.70 45.69 11.39
N ARG A 209 4.67 46.47 10.87
CA ARG A 209 5.74 45.96 10.00
C ARG A 209 6.58 44.90 10.72
N ASP A 210 6.96 45.16 11.96
CA ASP A 210 7.78 44.23 12.73
C ASP A 210 7.02 42.94 13.05
N ARG A 211 5.70 43.03 13.26
CA ARG A 211 4.83 41.84 13.37
C ARG A 211 4.81 41.04 12.07
N LYS A 212 4.64 41.69 10.92
CA LYS A 212 4.63 41.04 9.60
C LYS A 212 5.96 40.41 9.23
N ARG A 213 7.09 41.03 9.60
CA ARG A 213 8.42 40.43 9.45
C ARG A 213 8.57 39.15 10.28
N ARG A 214 8.13 39.16 11.54
CA ARG A 214 8.13 37.94 12.37
C ARG A 214 7.22 36.85 11.81
N GLU A 215 6.03 37.23 11.34
CA GLU A 215 5.12 36.29 10.66
C GLU A 215 5.79 35.66 9.43
N LEU A 216 6.47 36.46 8.60
CA LEU A 216 7.19 35.98 7.43
C LEU A 216 8.26 34.93 7.78
N PHE A 217 9.03 35.14 8.86
CA PHE A 217 10.01 34.15 9.32
C PHE A 217 9.35 32.90 9.89
N GLN A 218 8.34 33.06 10.74
CA GLN A 218 7.61 31.93 11.32
C GLN A 218 7.01 31.03 10.23
N ARG A 219 6.40 31.62 9.21
CA ARG A 219 5.81 30.85 8.11
C ARG A 219 6.87 30.15 7.26
N GLN A 220 8.04 30.75 7.05
CA GLN A 220 9.16 30.09 6.39
C GLN A 220 9.63 28.87 7.18
N ASP A 221 9.76 28.99 8.50
CA ASP A 221 10.15 27.87 9.36
C ASP A 221 9.09 26.76 9.37
N GLU A 222 7.80 27.11 9.37
CA GLU A 222 6.70 26.15 9.26
C GLU A 222 6.74 25.37 7.94
N ILE A 223 6.99 26.05 6.81
CA ILE A 223 7.13 25.42 5.50
C ILE A 223 8.37 24.53 5.46
N GLN A 224 9.50 24.99 6.01
CA GLN A 224 10.72 24.19 6.07
C GLN A 224 10.50 22.92 6.89
N THR A 225 9.89 23.04 8.07
CA THR A 225 9.53 21.89 8.91
C THR A 225 8.65 20.89 8.16
N ARG A 226 7.68 21.37 7.37
CA ARG A 226 6.84 20.49 6.53
C ARG A 226 7.61 19.79 5.42
N ARG A 227 8.57 20.48 4.78
CA ARG A 227 9.44 19.87 3.76
C ARG A 227 10.32 18.79 4.39
N ASP A 228 10.92 19.08 5.54
CA ASP A 228 11.77 18.12 6.26
C ASP A 228 10.96 16.88 6.67
N ASN A 229 9.74 17.05 7.20
CA ASN A 229 8.85 15.93 7.49
C ASN A 229 8.50 15.09 6.24
N LEU A 230 8.29 15.75 5.08
CA LEU A 230 8.01 15.05 3.83
C LEU A 230 9.21 14.22 3.36
N ILE A 231 10.44 14.69 3.61
CA ILE A 231 11.68 13.94 3.36
C ILE A 231 11.75 12.72 4.28
N ASP A 232 11.50 12.89 5.58
CA ASP A 232 11.48 11.78 6.54
C ASP A 232 10.44 10.71 6.16
N GLU A 233 9.27 11.14 5.67
CA GLU A 233 8.24 10.24 5.13
C GLU A 233 8.73 9.49 3.89
N LEU A 234 9.45 10.15 2.99
CA LEU A 234 10.03 9.53 1.79
C LEU A 234 11.14 8.52 2.15
N GLU A 235 12.01 8.84 3.11
CA GLU A 235 13.03 7.91 3.61
C GLU A 235 12.39 6.67 4.26
N THR A 236 11.31 6.89 5.02
CA THR A 236 10.51 5.79 5.59
C THR A 236 9.88 4.93 4.50
N GLN A 237 9.38 5.54 3.43
CA GLN A 237 8.84 4.80 2.28
C GLN A 237 9.89 3.96 1.56
N LEU A 238 11.11 4.47 1.40
CA LEU A 238 12.21 3.70 0.80
C LEU A 238 12.50 2.42 1.61
N SER A 239 12.24 2.47 2.92
CA SER A 239 12.34 1.34 3.85
C SER A 239 11.09 0.43 3.88
N GLN A 240 10.28 0.43 2.81
CA GLN A 240 9.03 -0.34 2.70
C GLN A 240 9.16 -1.78 3.19
N GLN A 241 8.24 -2.21 4.06
CA GLN A 241 8.14 -3.61 4.47
C GLN A 241 7.15 -4.34 3.57
N VAL A 242 7.68 -5.25 2.75
CA VAL A 242 6.88 -6.15 1.90
C VAL A 242 6.86 -7.53 2.51
N THR A 243 5.71 -7.96 3.00
CA THR A 243 5.50 -9.32 3.54
C THR A 243 4.64 -10.13 2.61
N VAL A 244 5.08 -11.35 2.29
CA VAL A 244 4.29 -12.32 1.52
C VAL A 244 3.92 -13.47 2.43
N GLN A 245 2.62 -13.76 2.52
CA GLN A 245 2.09 -14.89 3.27
C GLN A 245 1.39 -15.86 2.29
N PRO A 246 1.91 -17.08 2.08
CA PRO A 246 1.19 -18.09 1.31
C PRO A 246 -0.07 -18.48 2.09
N LEU A 247 -1.23 -18.44 1.44
CA LEU A 247 -2.50 -18.85 2.07
C LEU A 247 -2.75 -20.33 1.80
N PHE A 248 -2.81 -20.73 0.54
CA PHE A 248 -2.94 -22.12 0.15
C PHE A 248 -2.53 -22.35 -1.31
N ALA A 249 -2.19 -23.60 -1.62
CA ALA A 249 -2.13 -24.12 -2.96
C ALA A 249 -3.05 -25.35 -3.03
N CYS A 250 -3.83 -25.47 -4.09
CA CYS A 250 -4.76 -26.58 -4.26
C CYS A 250 -4.83 -27.03 -5.72
N GLU A 251 -5.13 -28.31 -5.91
CA GLU A 251 -5.61 -28.79 -7.20
C GLU A 251 -7.07 -28.37 -7.38
N TRP A 252 -7.46 -28.06 -8.61
CA TRP A 252 -8.83 -27.73 -8.98
C TRP A 252 -9.31 -28.55 -10.17
N GLU A 253 -10.63 -28.69 -10.29
CA GLU A 253 -11.33 -29.23 -11.45
C GLU A 253 -12.67 -28.52 -11.61
N VAL A 254 -13.09 -28.26 -12.85
CA VAL A 254 -14.40 -27.69 -13.15
C VAL A 254 -15.30 -28.78 -13.74
N ALA A 255 -16.39 -29.12 -13.05
CA ALA A 255 -17.42 -30.07 -13.48
C ALA A 255 -18.49 -29.37 -14.35
#